data_AF-A0A955G1B6-F1
#
_entry.id   AF-A0A955G1B6-F1
#
_cell.length_a   1.000
_cell.length_b   1.000
_cell.length_c   1.000
_cell.angle_alpha   90.00
_cell.angle_beta   90.00
_cell.angle_gamma   90.00
#
_symmetry.space_group_name_H-M   'P 1'
#
loop_
_entity.id
_entity.type
_entity.pdbx_description
1 polymer ?
#
loop_
_entity_poly.entity_id
_entity_poly.type
_entity_poly.pdbx_seq_one_letter_code
_entity_poly.pdbx_strand_id
1 'polypeptide(L)'
;MSFSDVVAADESYNFNLDSTIMGTIKHIVGSVAGILVFTDIGIWLLTGSKTAPTATDIDAIPQTSVGSNSLTPIIIDNDILYMELYNQTVRHLKFNDYSRNFGGQDVTLLAEDLVAASQEYISWAYLHYPYKVINAVATEGWMLSGTVEREQEVFAWWKQTTEGNFLANITLSEDDRPTEYVLVERNWNNEKIVTLEYQHNRRDSTRWTHCGLDQSLALPKTIGTVTLVYNNDALTATSAFFSAGDVGKYLLIDKGIARITAYTSPTEVTIEIVDPIYNWDTENLRVYARAYAGTWFMTEETSQVILPYNMRPGQVTVYLNGEVDHNYAEVDGKVTFSSPAHVGWIGLPYTCIAVSLPLQVNGAIIEESVKKILSGGLRLYDTRGLKVGTSFDDLYPIEDAYHEVETTEKILTSGIEKVHVSSDWDESISLYMVSTDPVPTHITALVIHAEVGDEI
;
A
#
# COMPACT_ATOMS: atom_id res chain seq x y z
N MET A 1 3.68 8.25 -60.69
CA MET A 1 3.34 8.96 -59.44
C MET A 1 4.37 10.07 -59.29
N SER A 2 3.93 11.32 -59.26
CA SER A 2 4.80 12.49 -59.11
C SER A 2 5.08 12.68 -57.62
N PHE A 3 6.34 12.69 -57.22
CA PHE A 3 6.76 13.13 -55.90
C PHE A 3 6.83 14.67 -55.95
N SER A 4 6.22 15.34 -54.97
CA SER A 4 6.36 16.80 -54.79
C SER A 4 7.74 17.07 -54.19
N ASP A 5 8.51 18.00 -54.76
CA ASP A 5 9.77 18.49 -54.16
C ASP A 5 9.54 19.44 -52.97
N VAL A 6 8.27 19.82 -52.73
CA VAL A 6 7.86 20.66 -51.60
C VAL A 6 7.26 19.76 -50.52
N VAL A 7 7.91 19.76 -49.35
CA VAL A 7 7.41 19.05 -48.17
C VAL A 7 6.11 19.70 -47.70
N ALA A 8 5.04 18.91 -47.62
CA ALA A 8 3.77 19.35 -47.05
C ALA A 8 3.72 19.06 -45.55
N ALA A 9 2.91 19.83 -44.79
CA ALA A 9 2.88 19.75 -43.33
C ALA A 9 2.44 18.37 -42.79
N ASP A 10 1.68 17.61 -43.57
CA ASP A 10 1.14 16.29 -43.27
C ASP A 10 2.01 15.12 -43.79
N GLU A 11 3.16 15.42 -44.41
CA GLU A 11 4.11 14.41 -44.84
C GLU A 11 4.99 13.91 -43.68
N SER A 12 5.58 12.72 -43.86
CA SER A 12 6.58 12.21 -42.92
C SER A 12 7.84 13.07 -42.95
N TYR A 13 8.48 13.24 -41.80
CA TYR A 13 9.69 14.04 -41.67
C TYR A 13 10.75 13.33 -40.82
N ASN A 14 11.98 13.80 -40.96
CA ASN A 14 13.10 13.44 -40.09
C ASN A 14 13.64 14.73 -39.47
N PHE A 15 13.85 14.74 -38.16
CA PHE A 15 14.33 15.89 -37.41
C PHE A 15 15.45 15.45 -36.47
N ASN A 16 16.60 16.10 -36.56
CA ASN A 16 17.72 15.83 -35.68
C ASN A 16 17.62 16.74 -34.45
N LEU A 17 17.76 16.15 -33.26
CA LEU A 17 17.90 16.94 -32.04
C LEU A 17 19.30 17.55 -32.00
N ASP A 18 19.39 18.88 -31.90
CA ASP A 18 20.66 19.56 -31.74
C ASP A 18 21.20 19.33 -30.32
N SER A 19 22.35 18.65 -30.23
CA SER A 19 23.07 18.37 -29.00
C SER A 19 24.58 18.48 -29.18
N THR A 20 25.31 18.78 -28.10
CA THR A 20 26.79 18.85 -28.12
C THR A 20 27.46 17.47 -28.09
N ILE A 21 26.75 16.47 -27.58
CA ILE A 21 27.19 15.07 -27.48
C ILE A 21 26.08 14.16 -28.01
N MET A 22 26.45 12.98 -28.50
CA MET A 22 25.48 12.01 -29.02
C MET A 22 24.68 11.41 -27.86
N GLY A 23 23.35 11.50 -27.95
CA GLY A 23 22.43 10.92 -26.98
C GLY A 23 21.42 9.97 -27.62
N THR A 24 20.97 8.99 -26.85
CA THR A 24 19.96 8.01 -27.28
C THR A 24 18.58 8.45 -26.81
N ILE A 25 17.59 8.50 -27.71
CA ILE A 25 16.19 8.70 -27.34
C ILE A 25 15.70 7.50 -26.54
N LYS A 26 15.17 7.75 -25.35
CA LYS A 26 14.65 6.74 -24.41
C LYS A 26 13.13 6.70 -24.43
N HIS A 27 12.49 7.87 -24.30
CA HIS A 27 11.03 7.97 -24.17
C HIS A 27 10.51 9.19 -24.93
N ILE A 28 9.23 9.12 -25.33
CA ILE A 28 8.49 10.22 -25.92
C ILE A 28 7.17 10.33 -25.17
N VAL A 29 6.92 11.48 -24.56
CA VAL A 29 5.76 11.72 -23.70
C VAL A 29 5.03 12.97 -24.17
N GLY A 30 3.71 12.87 -24.35
CA GLY A 30 2.87 14.02 -24.65
C GLY A 30 2.70 14.92 -23.43
N SER A 31 2.74 16.23 -23.62
CA SER A 31 2.47 17.23 -22.59
C SER A 31 1.57 18.34 -23.15
N VAL A 32 1.03 19.19 -22.28
CA VAL A 32 0.25 20.37 -22.70
C VAL A 32 1.05 21.37 -23.54
N ALA A 33 2.38 21.40 -23.39
CA ALA A 33 3.26 22.32 -24.11
C ALA A 33 3.77 21.78 -25.46
N GLY A 34 3.55 20.49 -25.74
CA GLY A 34 4.10 19.77 -26.89
C GLY A 34 4.56 18.37 -26.52
N ILE A 35 5.48 17.81 -27.29
CA ILE A 35 5.99 16.46 -27.08
C ILE A 35 7.35 16.54 -26.37
N LEU A 36 7.48 15.92 -25.20
CA LEU A 36 8.74 15.79 -24.50
C LEU A 36 9.49 14.56 -24.99
N VAL A 37 10.73 14.76 -25.43
CA VAL A 37 11.64 13.70 -25.84
C VAL A 37 12.72 13.54 -24.78
N PHE A 38 12.69 12.40 -24.11
CA PHE A 38 13.64 12.02 -23.07
C PHE A 38 14.81 11.30 -23.72
N THR A 39 16.02 11.74 -23.40
CA THR A 39 17.26 11.10 -23.85
C THR A 39 18.15 10.82 -22.65
N ASP A 40 19.22 10.06 -22.84
CA ASP A 40 20.26 9.85 -21.81
C ASP A 40 21.07 11.11 -21.45
N ILE A 41 20.97 12.21 -22.22
CA ILE A 41 21.75 13.45 -21.99
C ILE A 41 20.90 14.67 -21.61
N GLY A 42 19.57 14.53 -21.59
CA GLY A 42 18.64 15.62 -21.30
C GLY A 42 17.23 15.37 -21.83
N ILE A 43 16.39 16.39 -21.72
CA ILE A 43 15.01 16.38 -22.21
C ILE A 43 14.78 17.58 -23.12
N TRP A 44 14.19 17.33 -24.28
CA TRP A 44 13.82 18.34 -25.28
C TRP A 44 12.31 18.43 -25.39
N LEU A 45 11.79 19.65 -25.57
CA LEU A 45 10.41 19.89 -25.95
C LEU A 45 10.35 20.05 -27.47
N LEU A 46 9.74 19.09 -28.14
CA LEU A 46 9.33 19.19 -29.54
C LEU A 46 8.00 19.94 -29.64
N THR A 47 8.02 21.05 -30.36
CA THR A 47 6.86 21.92 -30.54
C THR A 47 6.86 22.53 -31.94
N GLY A 48 5.70 23.03 -32.37
CA GLY A 48 5.59 23.87 -33.57
C GLY A 48 5.12 25.28 -33.20
N SER A 49 5.27 26.24 -34.10
CA SER A 49 4.82 27.62 -33.90
C SER A 49 3.33 27.75 -33.55
N LYS A 50 2.51 26.77 -33.97
CA LYS A 50 1.05 26.66 -33.69
C LYS A 50 0.70 25.45 -32.81
N THR A 51 1.54 25.13 -31.83
CA THR A 51 1.46 24.03 -30.84
C THR A 51 1.84 22.63 -31.33
N ALA A 52 1.21 22.12 -32.40
CA ALA A 52 1.55 20.77 -32.88
C ALA A 52 2.76 20.81 -33.83
N PRO A 53 3.78 19.96 -33.64
CA PRO A 53 4.89 19.86 -34.61
C PRO A 53 4.37 19.28 -35.93
N THR A 54 4.84 19.85 -37.04
CA THR A 54 4.54 19.39 -38.41
C THR A 54 5.84 19.30 -39.22
N ALA A 55 5.79 18.64 -40.39
CA ALA A 55 6.96 18.51 -41.24
C ALA A 55 7.58 19.84 -41.69
N THR A 56 6.79 20.92 -41.70
CA THR A 56 7.22 22.27 -42.10
C THR A 56 7.40 23.24 -40.93
N ASP A 57 7.03 22.83 -39.72
CA ASP A 57 7.02 23.67 -38.51
C ASP A 57 7.30 22.81 -37.29
N ILE A 58 8.60 22.68 -36.97
CA ILE A 58 9.09 21.90 -35.83
C ILE A 58 10.32 22.60 -35.26
N ASP A 59 10.35 22.68 -33.93
CA ASP A 59 11.47 23.15 -33.13
C ASP A 59 11.70 22.19 -31.94
N ALA A 60 12.94 22.07 -31.51
CA ALA A 60 13.35 21.24 -30.39
C ALA A 60 14.07 22.08 -29.35
N ILE A 61 13.36 22.41 -28.27
CA ILE A 61 13.85 23.33 -27.25
C ILE A 61 14.37 22.51 -26.07
N PRO A 62 15.68 22.55 -25.74
CA PRO A 62 16.21 21.89 -24.55
C PRO A 62 15.52 22.41 -23.29
N GLN A 63 15.08 21.49 -22.42
CA GLN A 63 14.40 21.82 -21.15
C GLN A 63 15.34 21.62 -19.96
N THR A 64 15.99 20.45 -19.92
CA THR A 64 16.97 20.08 -18.88
C THR A 64 18.11 19.30 -19.51
N SER A 65 19.30 19.45 -18.95
CA SER A 65 20.49 18.65 -19.29
C SER A 65 20.63 17.40 -18.41
N VAL A 66 19.60 17.08 -17.62
CA VAL A 66 19.52 15.85 -16.82
C VAL A 66 18.84 14.76 -17.65
N GLY A 67 19.60 13.73 -17.99
CA GLY A 67 19.13 12.61 -18.80
C GLY A 67 18.24 11.63 -18.06
N SER A 68 17.51 10.82 -18.81
CA SER A 68 16.63 9.76 -18.33
C SER A 68 17.25 8.39 -18.56
N ASN A 69 16.98 7.44 -17.68
CA ASN A 69 17.26 6.03 -17.93
C ASN A 69 16.16 5.41 -18.84
N SER A 70 16.18 4.07 -18.95
CA SER A 70 15.22 3.29 -19.75
C SER A 70 13.90 2.97 -19.02
N LEU A 71 13.72 3.37 -17.76
CA LEU A 71 12.47 3.16 -17.02
C LEU A 71 11.41 4.14 -17.53
N THR A 72 10.25 3.61 -17.93
CA THR A 72 9.17 4.39 -18.56
C THR A 72 8.66 5.51 -17.65
N PRO A 73 8.67 6.79 -18.04
CA PRO A 73 8.17 7.88 -17.19
C PRO A 73 6.71 7.70 -16.77
N ILE A 74 6.39 8.06 -15.53
CA ILE A 74 5.01 8.08 -15.00
C ILE A 74 4.46 9.49 -15.13
N ILE A 75 3.29 9.61 -15.75
CA ILE A 75 2.56 10.88 -15.84
C ILE A 75 1.62 10.98 -14.63
N ILE A 76 1.74 12.07 -13.88
CA ILE A 76 0.86 12.40 -12.74
C ILE A 76 0.23 13.75 -13.03
N ASP A 77 -1.03 13.72 -13.46
CA ASP A 77 -1.74 14.88 -13.99
C ASP A 77 -0.99 15.54 -15.16
N ASN A 78 -0.32 16.68 -14.93
CA ASN A 78 0.49 17.40 -15.92
C ASN A 78 2.00 17.30 -15.66
N ASP A 79 2.40 16.71 -14.53
CA ASP A 79 3.79 16.53 -14.14
C ASP A 79 4.25 15.11 -14.54
N ILE A 80 5.56 14.95 -14.70
CA ILE A 80 6.15 13.67 -15.12
C ILE A 80 7.21 13.27 -14.13
N LEU A 81 7.09 12.06 -13.57
CA LEU A 81 8.16 11.42 -12.83
C LEU A 81 8.99 10.55 -13.77
N TYR A 82 10.30 10.71 -13.70
CA TYR A 82 11.24 9.88 -14.45
C TYR A 82 12.47 9.57 -13.61
N MET A 83 13.15 8.49 -13.94
CA MET A 83 14.40 8.12 -13.28
C MET A 83 15.58 8.71 -14.05
N GLU A 84 16.48 9.37 -13.34
CA GLU A 84 17.70 9.92 -13.93
C GLU A 84 18.60 8.81 -14.51
N LEU A 85 19.44 9.15 -15.49
CA LEU A 85 20.48 8.25 -15.99
C LEU A 85 21.32 7.69 -14.83
N TYR A 86 21.68 6.42 -14.90
CA TYR A 86 22.39 5.67 -13.85
C TYR A 86 21.59 5.46 -12.55
N ASN A 87 20.26 5.61 -12.58
CA ASN A 87 19.35 5.23 -11.50
C ASN A 87 19.63 5.94 -10.16
N GLN A 88 20.13 7.17 -10.21
CA GLN A 88 20.58 7.89 -9.01
C GLN A 88 19.45 8.64 -8.32
N THR A 89 18.46 9.14 -9.07
CA THR A 89 17.42 10.00 -8.52
C THR A 89 16.10 9.80 -9.25
N VAL A 90 15.00 9.94 -8.52
CA VAL A 90 13.69 10.14 -9.13
C VAL A 90 13.50 11.64 -9.30
N ARG A 91 13.22 12.06 -10.54
CA ARG A 91 13.05 13.46 -10.93
C ARG A 91 11.58 13.75 -11.20
N HIS A 92 11.07 14.80 -10.57
CA HIS A 92 9.75 15.37 -10.79
C HIS A 92 9.86 16.53 -11.78
N LEU A 93 9.51 16.25 -13.04
CA LEU A 93 9.52 17.20 -14.14
C LEU A 93 8.19 17.96 -14.19
N LYS A 94 8.25 19.26 -13.91
CA LYS A 94 7.10 20.16 -13.84
C LYS A 94 7.28 21.34 -14.79
N PHE A 95 6.20 21.75 -15.45
CA PHE A 95 6.21 22.97 -16.24
C PHE A 95 6.20 24.20 -15.31
N ASN A 96 7.13 25.12 -15.51
CA ASN A 96 7.18 26.40 -14.82
C ASN A 96 6.59 27.49 -15.71
N ASP A 97 5.44 28.03 -15.30
CA ASP A 97 4.73 29.05 -16.07
C ASP A 97 5.52 30.36 -16.24
N TYR A 98 6.40 30.70 -15.28
CA TYR A 98 7.19 31.94 -15.32
C TYR A 98 8.36 31.84 -16.30
N SER A 99 9.17 30.80 -16.18
CA SER A 99 10.32 30.57 -17.07
C SER A 99 9.94 29.89 -18.39
N ARG A 100 8.69 29.43 -18.51
CA ARG A 100 8.14 28.72 -19.68
C ARG A 100 8.97 27.52 -20.11
N ASN A 101 9.51 26.78 -19.14
CA ASN A 101 10.28 25.57 -19.37
C ASN A 101 9.89 24.49 -18.36
N PHE A 102 10.26 23.25 -18.65
CA PHE A 102 10.17 22.15 -17.71
C PHE A 102 11.41 22.12 -16.81
N GLY A 103 11.19 22.11 -15.50
CA GLY A 103 12.23 21.96 -14.48
C GLY A 103 12.06 20.64 -13.74
N GLY A 104 13.18 19.99 -13.41
CA GLY A 104 13.19 18.76 -12.60
C GLY A 104 13.52 19.06 -11.13
N GLN A 105 12.71 18.56 -10.21
CA GLN A 105 13.01 18.49 -8.78
C GLN A 105 13.47 17.08 -8.41
N ASP A 106 14.48 16.95 -7.56
CA ASP A 106 14.83 15.66 -6.94
C ASP A 106 13.84 15.36 -5.82
N VAL A 107 13.07 14.27 -5.96
CA VAL A 107 12.10 13.85 -4.94
C VAL A 107 12.62 12.72 -4.05
N THR A 108 13.85 12.28 -4.28
CA THR A 108 14.56 11.21 -3.56
C THR A 108 15.70 11.71 -2.68
N LEU A 109 15.85 13.03 -2.54
CA LEU A 109 16.92 13.68 -1.76
C LEU A 109 17.05 13.17 -0.31
N LEU A 110 15.95 12.80 0.34
CA LEU A 110 15.96 12.26 1.72
C LEU A 110 16.06 10.72 1.77
N ALA A 111 16.24 10.09 0.61
CA ALA A 111 16.21 8.64 0.43
C ALA A 111 17.28 8.17 -0.58
N GLU A 112 18.42 8.88 -0.66
CA GLU A 112 19.51 8.59 -1.60
C GLU A 112 20.04 7.15 -1.46
N ASP A 113 20.08 6.62 -0.23
CA ASP A 113 20.49 5.24 0.02
C ASP A 113 19.55 4.20 -0.59
N LEU A 114 18.27 4.56 -0.80
CA LEU A 114 17.32 3.69 -1.46
C LEU A 114 17.45 3.75 -2.98
N VAL A 115 17.93 4.86 -3.54
CA VAL A 115 18.04 5.11 -4.99
C VAL A 115 19.51 5.28 -5.37
N ALA A 116 20.32 4.30 -4.99
CA ALA A 116 21.75 4.32 -5.23
C ALA A 116 22.11 3.90 -6.66
N ALA A 117 23.25 4.37 -7.18
CA ALA A 117 23.74 4.03 -8.52
C ALA A 117 24.00 2.52 -8.75
N SER A 118 24.13 1.73 -7.68
CA SER A 118 24.23 0.26 -7.75
C SER A 118 22.90 -0.43 -8.02
N GLN A 119 21.78 0.28 -7.84
CA GLN A 119 20.44 -0.27 -8.04
C GLN A 119 19.95 0.00 -9.46
N GLU A 120 19.26 -0.98 -10.04
CA GLU A 120 18.48 -0.78 -11.26
C GLU A 120 17.03 -1.13 -11.00
N TYR A 121 16.12 -0.37 -11.64
CA TYR A 121 14.68 -0.59 -11.57
C TYR A 121 14.17 -0.96 -12.96
N ILE A 122 13.39 -2.04 -13.02
CA ILE A 122 12.96 -2.67 -14.28
C ILE A 122 11.51 -2.38 -14.63
N SER A 123 10.69 -2.05 -13.62
CA SER A 123 9.31 -1.63 -13.80
C SER A 123 8.88 -0.81 -12.60
N TRP A 124 7.90 0.05 -12.81
CA TRP A 124 7.22 0.73 -11.72
C TRP A 124 5.78 1.03 -12.11
N ALA A 125 4.92 1.16 -11.11
CA ALA A 125 3.50 1.36 -11.29
C ALA A 125 3.00 2.42 -10.31
N TYR A 126 1.97 3.17 -10.71
CA TYR A 126 1.39 4.25 -9.92
C TYR A 126 -0.05 3.96 -9.52
N LEU A 127 -0.27 3.80 -8.24
CA LEU A 127 -1.59 3.71 -7.61
C LEU A 127 -2.05 5.12 -7.23
N HIS A 128 -2.70 5.82 -8.17
CA HIS A 128 -3.20 7.19 -7.99
C HIS A 128 -4.21 7.33 -6.82
N TYR A 129 -4.83 6.23 -6.40
CA TYR A 129 -5.79 6.15 -5.31
C TYR A 129 -5.62 4.80 -4.60
N PRO A 130 -5.84 4.66 -3.28
CA PRO A 130 -6.20 5.70 -2.34
C PRO A 130 -5.06 6.52 -1.71
N TYR A 131 -3.80 6.33 -2.12
CA TYR A 131 -2.65 6.92 -1.41
C TYR A 131 -1.54 7.50 -2.30
N LYS A 132 -1.75 7.59 -3.63
CA LYS A 132 -0.76 8.13 -4.57
C LYS A 132 0.62 7.46 -4.41
N VAL A 133 0.62 6.13 -4.39
CA VAL A 133 1.82 5.33 -4.16
C VAL A 133 2.42 4.90 -5.49
N ILE A 134 3.73 5.04 -5.61
CA ILE A 134 4.54 4.45 -6.67
C ILE A 134 5.27 3.26 -6.09
N ASN A 135 5.27 2.14 -6.80
CA ASN A 135 6.09 0.98 -6.46
C ASN A 135 6.99 0.69 -7.66
N ALA A 136 8.30 0.60 -7.44
CA ALA A 136 9.31 0.34 -8.46
C ALA A 136 10.07 -0.94 -8.12
N VAL A 137 10.02 -1.92 -9.01
CA VAL A 137 10.69 -3.22 -8.86
C VAL A 137 12.17 -3.06 -9.16
N ALA A 138 12.99 -3.35 -8.16
CA ALA A 138 14.44 -3.40 -8.27
C ALA A 138 14.90 -4.74 -8.88
N THR A 139 16.00 -4.75 -9.64
CA THR A 139 16.64 -5.95 -10.19
C THR A 139 17.05 -6.97 -9.12
N GLU A 140 17.23 -6.51 -7.88
CA GLU A 140 17.57 -7.34 -6.71
C GLU A 140 16.34 -8.03 -6.07
N GLY A 141 15.13 -7.83 -6.61
CA GLY A 141 13.92 -8.53 -6.15
C GLY A 141 13.14 -7.85 -5.02
N TRP A 142 13.55 -6.66 -4.58
CA TRP A 142 12.79 -5.81 -3.67
C TRP A 142 12.05 -4.68 -4.43
N MET A 143 11.18 -3.92 -3.75
CA MET A 143 10.51 -2.75 -4.36
C MET A 143 10.87 -1.45 -3.63
N LEU A 144 11.20 -0.41 -4.39
CA LEU A 144 11.21 0.97 -3.91
C LEU A 144 9.79 1.49 -3.98
N SER A 145 9.23 1.84 -2.84
CA SER A 145 7.87 2.37 -2.74
C SER A 145 7.91 3.81 -2.29
N GLY A 146 7.01 4.64 -2.79
CA GLY A 146 6.95 6.03 -2.38
C GLY A 146 5.57 6.64 -2.50
N THR A 147 5.21 7.47 -1.53
CA THR A 147 4.03 8.34 -1.61
C THR A 147 4.45 9.62 -2.30
N VAL A 148 3.76 9.96 -3.39
CA VAL A 148 3.98 11.17 -4.18
C VAL A 148 2.70 11.98 -4.21
N GLU A 149 2.59 12.95 -3.29
CA GLU A 149 1.51 13.92 -3.25
C GLU A 149 2.03 15.29 -3.71
N ARG A 150 1.94 15.52 -5.03
CA ARG A 150 2.46 16.74 -5.66
C ARG A 150 1.77 18.02 -5.17
N GLU A 151 0.51 17.96 -4.75
CA GLU A 151 -0.26 19.17 -4.36
C GLU A 151 0.13 19.67 -2.97
N GLN A 152 0.61 18.77 -2.12
CA GLN A 152 1.11 19.09 -0.77
C GLN A 152 2.64 19.09 -0.70
N GLU A 153 3.32 18.87 -1.84
CA GLU A 153 4.78 18.70 -1.93
C GLU A 153 5.33 17.63 -0.97
N VAL A 154 4.58 16.52 -0.80
CA VAL A 154 4.96 15.40 0.07
C VAL A 154 5.53 14.28 -0.77
N PHE A 155 6.81 13.97 -0.52
CA PHE A 155 7.53 12.85 -1.10
C PHE A 155 8.15 12.03 0.03
N ALA A 156 7.76 10.77 0.14
CA ALA A 156 8.25 9.86 1.16
C ALA A 156 8.51 8.50 0.53
N TRP A 157 9.70 7.93 0.75
CA TRP A 157 10.15 6.68 0.13
C TRP A 157 10.49 5.65 1.19
N TRP A 158 10.26 4.37 0.87
CA TRP A 158 10.60 3.24 1.72
C TRP A 158 10.92 2.01 0.87
N LYS A 159 11.59 1.04 1.48
CA LYS A 159 11.88 -0.26 0.89
C LYS A 159 10.80 -1.28 1.25
N GLN A 160 10.35 -2.06 0.28
CA GLN A 160 9.46 -3.21 0.45
C GLN A 160 10.17 -4.51 0.04
N THR A 161 10.01 -5.53 0.87
CA THR A 161 10.58 -6.87 0.65
C THR A 161 9.50 -7.93 0.91
N THR A 162 9.68 -9.11 0.33
CA THR A 162 8.81 -10.28 0.49
C THR A 162 9.68 -11.53 0.64
N GLU A 163 9.10 -12.65 1.07
CA GLU A 163 9.74 -13.96 0.95
C GLU A 163 9.70 -14.44 -0.52
N GLY A 164 10.64 -13.92 -1.31
CA GLY A 164 10.69 -14.09 -2.75
C GLY A 164 11.29 -12.87 -3.42
N ASN A 165 11.18 -12.81 -4.74
CA ASN A 165 11.67 -11.68 -5.54
C ASN A 165 10.53 -11.08 -6.35
N PHE A 166 10.28 -9.78 -6.21
CA PHE A 166 9.41 -9.05 -7.14
C PHE A 166 10.06 -9.01 -8.53
N LEU A 167 9.30 -9.31 -9.58
CA LEU A 167 9.79 -9.41 -10.95
C LEU A 167 9.27 -8.31 -11.87
N ALA A 168 8.02 -7.91 -11.70
CA ALA A 168 7.39 -6.83 -12.47
C ALA A 168 6.10 -6.39 -11.78
N ASN A 169 5.66 -5.16 -12.03
CA ASN A 169 4.35 -4.69 -11.60
C ASN A 169 3.59 -3.92 -12.69
N ILE A 170 2.28 -3.80 -12.49
CA ILE A 170 1.39 -2.97 -13.29
C ILE A 170 0.17 -2.55 -12.45
N THR A 171 -0.33 -1.34 -12.67
CA THR A 171 -1.60 -0.91 -12.10
C THR A 171 -2.70 -1.00 -13.15
N LEU A 172 -3.79 -1.69 -12.81
CA LEU A 172 -5.00 -1.81 -13.62
C LEU A 172 -6.19 -1.21 -12.87
N SER A 173 -7.25 -0.82 -13.57
CA SER A 173 -8.49 -0.38 -12.93
C SER A 173 -9.45 -1.55 -12.79
N GLU A 174 -9.87 -1.86 -11.56
CA GLU A 174 -10.84 -2.89 -11.22
C GLU A 174 -11.81 -2.37 -10.16
N ASP A 175 -13.08 -2.75 -10.21
CA ASP A 175 -14.08 -2.39 -9.19
C ASP A 175 -14.08 -0.88 -8.81
N ASP A 176 -13.94 -0.02 -9.81
CA ASP A 176 -13.88 1.45 -9.66
C ASP A 176 -12.68 1.96 -8.81
N ARG A 177 -11.58 1.20 -8.79
CA ARG A 177 -10.32 1.58 -8.14
C ARG A 177 -9.10 1.09 -8.92
N PRO A 178 -7.94 1.74 -8.79
CA PRO A 178 -6.68 1.15 -9.22
C PRO A 178 -6.31 -0.02 -8.30
N THR A 179 -5.90 -1.13 -8.90
CA THR A 179 -5.33 -2.31 -8.25
C THR A 179 -3.97 -2.56 -8.87
N GLU A 180 -2.94 -2.66 -8.04
CA GLU A 180 -1.62 -3.10 -8.48
C GLU A 180 -1.53 -4.61 -8.49
N TYR A 181 -1.03 -5.13 -9.61
CA TYR A 181 -0.60 -6.50 -9.79
C TYR A 181 0.90 -6.57 -9.79
N VAL A 182 1.43 -7.59 -9.12
CA VAL A 182 2.86 -7.82 -9.00
C VAL A 182 3.15 -9.29 -9.32
N LEU A 183 4.16 -9.53 -10.15
CA LEU A 183 4.73 -10.85 -10.34
C LEU A 183 5.79 -11.11 -9.27
N VAL A 184 5.67 -12.24 -8.57
CA VAL A 184 6.61 -12.63 -7.51
C VAL A 184 7.20 -14.00 -7.83
N GLU A 185 8.52 -14.10 -7.88
CA GLU A 185 9.22 -15.39 -7.86
C GLU A 185 9.29 -15.88 -6.41
N ARG A 186 8.77 -17.08 -6.16
CA ARG A 186 8.83 -17.73 -4.85
C ARG A 186 9.47 -19.10 -4.98
N ASN A 187 10.03 -19.59 -3.88
CA ASN A 187 10.64 -20.92 -3.84
C ASN A 187 9.96 -21.76 -2.77
N TRP A 188 9.12 -22.69 -3.22
CA TRP A 188 8.35 -23.57 -2.35
C TRP A 188 8.80 -25.01 -2.56
N ASN A 189 9.21 -25.70 -1.49
CA ASN A 189 9.70 -27.08 -1.57
C ASN A 189 10.79 -27.31 -2.65
N ASN A 190 11.72 -26.35 -2.80
CA ASN A 190 12.77 -26.31 -3.84
C ASN A 190 12.25 -26.18 -5.28
N GLU A 191 10.97 -25.85 -5.46
CA GLU A 191 10.40 -25.51 -6.75
C GLU A 191 10.25 -23.99 -6.87
N LYS A 192 10.88 -23.43 -7.90
CA LYS A 192 10.65 -22.04 -8.28
C LYS A 192 9.30 -21.92 -8.95
N ILE A 193 8.47 -21.05 -8.39
CA ILE A 193 7.17 -20.70 -8.95
C ILE A 193 7.10 -19.20 -9.17
N VAL A 194 6.29 -18.77 -10.14
CA VAL A 194 5.96 -17.36 -10.31
C VAL A 194 4.47 -17.20 -10.03
N THR A 195 4.15 -16.34 -9.07
CA THR A 195 2.79 -15.98 -8.69
C THR A 195 2.43 -14.63 -9.28
N LEU A 196 1.16 -14.48 -9.65
CA LEU A 196 0.55 -13.20 -9.92
C LEU A 196 -0.25 -12.81 -8.66
N GLU A 197 0.18 -11.74 -8.02
CA GLU A 197 -0.36 -11.25 -6.76
C GLU A 197 -0.91 -9.85 -6.94
N TYR A 198 -1.79 -9.42 -6.03
CA TYR A 198 -2.35 -8.07 -6.06
C TYR A 198 -2.45 -7.49 -4.64
N GLN A 199 -2.37 -6.17 -4.53
CA GLN A 199 -2.52 -5.50 -3.25
C GLN A 199 -4.00 -5.45 -2.83
N HIS A 200 -4.32 -6.06 -1.68
CA HIS A 200 -5.68 -6.09 -1.15
C HIS A 200 -6.15 -4.67 -0.76
N ASN A 201 -7.46 -4.42 -0.88
CA ASN A 201 -8.03 -3.12 -0.53
C ASN A 201 -7.93 -2.87 0.99
N ARG A 202 -7.29 -1.77 1.37
CA ARG A 202 -7.15 -1.37 2.78
C ARG A 202 -8.39 -0.67 3.35
N ARG A 203 -9.19 0.01 2.52
CA ARG A 203 -10.28 0.92 2.97
C ARG A 203 -11.52 0.20 3.49
N ASP A 204 -11.84 -0.96 2.96
CA ASP A 204 -13.05 -1.71 3.33
C ASP A 204 -12.76 -2.83 4.33
N SER A 205 -11.70 -2.65 5.14
CA SER A 205 -11.34 -3.59 6.18
C SER A 205 -12.03 -3.24 7.50
N THR A 206 -12.61 -4.27 8.13
CA THR A 206 -13.06 -4.26 9.51
C THR A 206 -12.03 -5.03 10.33
N ARG A 207 -12.15 -5.04 11.66
CA ARG A 207 -11.36 -5.95 12.50
C ARG A 207 -11.50 -7.43 12.12
N TRP A 208 -12.54 -7.79 11.37
CA TRP A 208 -12.77 -9.17 10.94
C TRP A 208 -12.21 -9.46 9.56
N THR A 209 -12.17 -8.45 8.70
CA THR A 209 -11.84 -8.60 7.27
C THR A 209 -10.50 -7.99 6.89
N HIS A 210 -9.78 -7.38 7.84
CA HIS A 210 -8.46 -6.81 7.59
C HIS A 210 -7.46 -7.87 7.11
N CYS A 211 -6.78 -7.57 6.00
CA CYS A 211 -5.73 -8.38 5.43
C CYS A 211 -4.41 -7.60 5.47
N GLY A 212 -3.60 -7.87 6.48
CA GLY A 212 -2.22 -7.40 6.58
C GLY A 212 -1.25 -8.56 6.48
N LEU A 213 -1.32 -9.39 5.44
CA LEU A 213 -0.43 -10.55 5.27
C LEU A 213 0.15 -10.53 3.86
N ASP A 214 1.37 -11.05 3.73
CA ASP A 214 1.98 -11.34 2.43
C ASP A 214 1.49 -12.70 1.93
N GLN A 215 1.35 -12.86 0.61
CA GLN A 215 0.76 -14.02 -0.06
C GLN A 215 -0.42 -14.65 0.72
N SER A 216 -1.51 -13.90 0.89
CA SER A 216 -2.59 -14.30 1.79
C SER A 216 -3.74 -15.08 1.13
N LEU A 217 -4.47 -15.83 1.95
CA LEU A 217 -5.68 -16.57 1.61
C LEU A 217 -6.75 -16.31 2.67
N ALA A 218 -7.92 -15.84 2.24
CA ALA A 218 -9.09 -15.70 3.12
C ALA A 218 -9.70 -17.06 3.46
N LEU A 219 -10.30 -17.18 4.65
CA LEU A 219 -11.17 -18.32 4.96
C LEU A 219 -12.34 -18.42 3.96
N PRO A 220 -12.84 -19.65 3.68
CA PRO A 220 -13.95 -19.85 2.76
C PRO A 220 -15.17 -19.02 3.12
N LYS A 221 -15.75 -18.37 2.11
CA LYS A 221 -16.96 -17.54 2.25
C LYS A 221 -17.89 -17.69 1.06
N THR A 222 -19.19 -17.57 1.31
CA THR A 222 -20.23 -17.53 0.29
C THR A 222 -20.73 -16.10 0.16
N ILE A 223 -20.42 -15.43 -0.96
CA ILE A 223 -20.91 -14.07 -1.21
C ILE A 223 -22.43 -14.09 -1.39
N GLY A 224 -23.11 -13.20 -0.68
CA GLY A 224 -24.56 -13.06 -0.75
C GLY A 224 -25.02 -12.56 -2.11
N THR A 225 -25.86 -13.32 -2.80
CA THR A 225 -26.41 -12.95 -4.13
C THR A 225 -27.77 -12.26 -4.04
N VAL A 226 -28.30 -12.08 -2.84
CA VAL A 226 -29.62 -11.54 -2.54
C VAL A 226 -29.52 -10.34 -1.62
N THR A 227 -30.54 -9.48 -1.64
CA THR A 227 -30.64 -8.40 -0.65
C THR A 227 -31.28 -8.95 0.62
N LEU A 228 -30.70 -8.65 1.77
CA LEU A 228 -31.23 -8.99 3.09
C LEU A 228 -31.90 -7.77 3.71
N VAL A 229 -33.01 -7.99 4.39
CA VAL A 229 -33.76 -7.00 5.16
C VAL A 229 -33.86 -7.48 6.60
N TYR A 230 -33.35 -6.68 7.55
CA TYR A 230 -33.45 -6.99 8.97
C TYR A 230 -34.75 -6.47 9.59
N ASN A 231 -35.44 -7.33 10.36
CA ASN A 231 -36.67 -7.04 11.08
C ASN A 231 -36.73 -7.84 12.39
N ASN A 232 -36.57 -7.19 13.55
CA ASN A 232 -36.78 -7.77 14.88
C ASN A 232 -36.29 -9.23 15.00
N ASP A 233 -34.97 -9.42 14.90
CA ASP A 233 -34.26 -10.71 15.00
C ASP A 233 -34.42 -11.68 13.81
N ALA A 234 -35.15 -11.30 12.77
CA ALA A 234 -35.22 -12.04 11.52
C ALA A 234 -34.50 -11.30 10.38
N LEU A 235 -33.85 -12.07 9.51
CA LEU A 235 -33.37 -11.60 8.21
C LEU A 235 -34.24 -12.21 7.11
N THR A 236 -34.82 -11.34 6.28
CA THR A 236 -35.58 -11.72 5.10
C THR A 236 -34.78 -11.44 3.83
N ALA A 237 -34.55 -12.47 3.02
CA ALA A 237 -33.93 -12.35 1.70
C ALA A 237 -34.97 -12.05 0.61
N THR A 238 -34.57 -11.29 -0.42
CA THR A 238 -35.44 -10.97 -1.57
C THR A 238 -35.80 -12.18 -2.45
N SER A 239 -35.03 -13.26 -2.37
CA SER A 239 -35.27 -14.53 -3.07
C SER A 239 -34.65 -15.69 -2.29
N ALA A 240 -35.00 -16.93 -2.67
CA ALA A 240 -34.50 -18.12 -1.99
C ALA A 240 -32.96 -18.16 -1.98
N PHE A 241 -32.38 -18.29 -0.79
CA PHE A 241 -30.94 -18.36 -0.57
C PHE A 241 -30.60 -19.31 0.59
N PHE A 242 -31.40 -19.28 1.66
CA PHE A 242 -31.14 -20.05 2.88
C PHE A 242 -31.63 -21.49 2.79
N SER A 243 -31.03 -22.34 3.61
CA SER A 243 -31.36 -23.74 3.81
C SER A 243 -31.31 -24.10 5.30
N ALA A 244 -31.91 -25.24 5.68
CA ALA A 244 -31.84 -25.71 7.07
C ALA A 244 -30.41 -25.99 7.55
N GLY A 245 -29.46 -26.21 6.63
CA GLY A 245 -28.04 -26.42 6.94
C GLY A 245 -27.25 -25.15 7.24
N ASP A 246 -27.88 -23.97 7.15
CA ASP A 246 -27.21 -22.70 7.46
C ASP A 246 -27.34 -22.29 8.94
N VAL A 247 -28.09 -23.05 9.74
CA VAL A 247 -28.16 -22.83 11.20
C VAL A 247 -26.77 -23.06 11.81
N GLY A 248 -26.29 -22.09 12.59
CA GLY A 248 -24.94 -22.05 13.16
C GLY A 248 -23.91 -21.32 12.30
N LYS A 249 -24.23 -20.97 11.05
CA LYS A 249 -23.35 -20.16 10.19
C LYS A 249 -23.39 -18.69 10.58
N TYR A 250 -22.35 -17.98 10.17
CA TYR A 250 -22.13 -16.58 10.46
C TYR A 250 -22.38 -15.73 9.22
N LEU A 251 -22.96 -14.56 9.41
CA LEU A 251 -23.24 -13.56 8.40
C LEU A 251 -22.44 -12.31 8.73
N LEU A 252 -21.55 -11.93 7.83
CA LEU A 252 -20.84 -10.65 7.90
C LEU A 252 -21.60 -9.64 7.06
N ILE A 253 -22.20 -8.67 7.75
CA ILE A 253 -23.05 -7.65 7.15
C ILE A 253 -22.48 -6.30 7.57
N ASP A 254 -22.02 -5.52 6.59
CA ASP A 254 -21.32 -4.26 6.85
C ASP A 254 -20.14 -4.49 7.81
N LYS A 255 -20.14 -3.88 9.01
CA LYS A 255 -19.06 -4.04 10.00
C LYS A 255 -19.34 -5.07 11.09
N GLY A 256 -20.56 -5.60 11.17
CA GLY A 256 -20.97 -6.50 12.23
C GLY A 256 -21.09 -7.96 11.80
N ILE A 257 -21.37 -8.81 12.79
CA ILE A 257 -21.50 -10.25 12.64
C ILE A 257 -22.82 -10.70 13.27
N ALA A 258 -23.57 -11.51 12.55
CA ALA A 258 -24.74 -12.20 13.07
C ALA A 258 -24.61 -13.71 12.90
N ARG A 259 -25.11 -14.48 13.85
CA ARG A 259 -25.17 -15.94 13.79
C ARG A 259 -26.59 -16.40 13.49
N ILE A 260 -26.77 -17.32 12.56
CA ILE A 260 -28.08 -17.90 12.25
C ILE A 260 -28.47 -18.89 13.36
N THR A 261 -29.58 -18.63 14.04
CA THR A 261 -30.07 -19.46 15.16
C THR A 261 -31.22 -20.36 14.77
N ALA A 262 -32.03 -19.99 13.76
CA ALA A 262 -33.10 -20.82 13.24
C ALA A 262 -33.37 -20.58 11.75
N TYR A 263 -33.75 -21.64 11.05
CA TYR A 263 -34.24 -21.59 9.67
C TYR A 263 -35.77 -21.58 9.65
N THR A 264 -36.36 -20.59 8.97
CA THR A 264 -37.83 -20.46 8.86
C THR A 264 -38.31 -20.85 7.45
N SER A 265 -37.66 -20.31 6.42
CA SER A 265 -37.96 -20.60 5.01
C SER A 265 -36.75 -20.30 4.12
N PRO A 266 -36.76 -20.65 2.82
CA PRO A 266 -35.65 -20.32 1.93
C PRO A 266 -35.33 -18.81 1.84
N THR A 267 -36.26 -17.96 2.26
CA THR A 267 -36.13 -16.51 2.28
C THR A 267 -36.02 -15.92 3.68
N GLU A 268 -36.04 -16.72 4.75
CA GLU A 268 -36.13 -16.18 6.11
C GLU A 268 -35.41 -17.04 7.15
N VAL A 269 -34.58 -16.39 7.95
CA VAL A 269 -33.84 -16.98 9.07
C VAL A 269 -33.91 -16.07 10.29
N THR A 270 -33.85 -16.68 11.48
CA THR A 270 -33.66 -15.95 12.75
C THR A 270 -32.18 -15.85 13.06
N ILE A 271 -31.76 -14.71 13.59
CA ILE A 271 -30.36 -14.42 13.91
C ILE A 271 -30.16 -13.96 15.35
N GLU A 272 -28.94 -14.11 15.82
CA GLU A 272 -28.38 -13.47 17.02
C GLU A 272 -27.25 -12.55 16.59
N ILE A 273 -27.24 -11.31 17.08
CA ILE A 273 -26.16 -10.35 16.79
C ILE A 273 -24.97 -10.69 17.68
N VAL A 274 -23.84 -11.02 17.07
CA VAL A 274 -22.56 -11.31 17.75
C VAL A 274 -21.74 -10.03 17.90
N ASP A 275 -21.67 -9.22 16.84
CA ASP A 275 -21.03 -7.91 16.82
C ASP A 275 -22.00 -6.90 16.18
N PRO A 276 -22.26 -5.72 16.79
CA PRO A 276 -23.21 -4.76 16.24
C PRO A 276 -22.94 -4.42 14.78
N ILE A 277 -24.01 -4.40 13.98
CA ILE A 277 -23.94 -4.00 12.57
C ILE A 277 -24.13 -2.48 12.53
N TYR A 278 -23.05 -1.76 12.21
CA TYR A 278 -22.92 -0.31 12.45
C TYR A 278 -23.71 0.59 11.50
N ASN A 279 -24.09 0.14 10.30
CA ASN A 279 -24.99 0.89 9.43
C ASN A 279 -26.46 0.90 9.93
N TRP A 280 -26.66 0.59 11.21
CA TRP A 280 -27.93 0.68 11.91
C TRP A 280 -27.87 1.87 12.88
N ASP A 281 -28.21 3.05 12.36
CA ASP A 281 -28.38 4.28 13.15
C ASP A 281 -29.27 4.00 14.38
N THR A 282 -28.65 4.09 15.56
CA THR A 282 -29.28 3.86 16.86
C THR A 282 -30.25 4.98 17.27
N GLU A 283 -30.33 6.09 16.53
CA GLU A 283 -31.31 7.16 16.80
C GLU A 283 -32.64 7.01 16.02
N ASN A 284 -32.73 6.15 15.00
CA ASN A 284 -33.97 5.97 14.22
C ASN A 284 -34.32 4.51 13.92
N LEU A 285 -34.88 3.82 14.91
CA LEU A 285 -35.48 2.47 14.85
C LEU A 285 -36.71 2.33 13.91
N ARG A 286 -36.76 2.97 12.74
CA ARG A 286 -37.89 2.83 11.77
C ARG A 286 -37.54 2.82 10.28
N VAL A 287 -36.29 2.55 9.90
CA VAL A 287 -35.96 2.29 8.48
C VAL A 287 -35.23 0.97 8.37
N TYR A 288 -35.92 -0.01 7.77
CA TYR A 288 -35.43 -1.34 7.39
C TYR A 288 -33.98 -1.29 6.91
N ALA A 289 -33.05 -1.82 7.70
CA ALA A 289 -31.66 -1.91 7.28
C ALA A 289 -31.53 -2.99 6.21
N ARG A 290 -30.96 -2.61 5.06
CA ARG A 290 -30.78 -3.49 3.90
C ARG A 290 -29.30 -3.77 3.67
N ALA A 291 -28.96 -5.04 3.49
CA ALA A 291 -27.66 -5.44 2.96
C ALA A 291 -27.86 -5.84 1.49
N TYR A 292 -27.24 -5.14 0.56
CA TYR A 292 -27.42 -5.39 -0.87
C TYR A 292 -26.68 -6.66 -1.32
N ALA A 293 -27.11 -7.24 -2.44
CA ALA A 293 -26.37 -8.34 -3.04
C ALA A 293 -24.90 -7.93 -3.30
N GLY A 294 -23.96 -8.80 -2.95
CA GLY A 294 -22.53 -8.57 -3.06
C GLY A 294 -21.88 -7.85 -1.86
N THR A 295 -22.67 -7.23 -0.96
CA THR A 295 -22.11 -6.44 0.16
C THR A 295 -22.01 -7.20 1.48
N TRP A 296 -22.44 -8.46 1.50
CA TRP A 296 -22.40 -9.34 2.67
C TRP A 296 -21.99 -10.75 2.24
N PHE A 297 -21.53 -11.55 3.20
CA PHE A 297 -21.17 -12.93 2.95
C PHE A 297 -21.45 -13.83 4.15
N MET A 298 -21.65 -15.11 3.86
CA MET A 298 -21.88 -16.16 4.86
C MET A 298 -20.63 -17.02 5.01
N THR A 299 -20.29 -17.37 6.24
CA THR A 299 -19.18 -18.27 6.58
C THR A 299 -19.60 -19.34 7.57
N GLU A 300 -18.78 -20.37 7.69
CA GLU A 300 -18.95 -21.44 8.66
C GLU A 300 -17.65 -21.64 9.43
N GLU A 301 -17.74 -22.20 10.63
CA GLU A 301 -16.55 -22.54 11.40
C GLU A 301 -15.76 -23.64 10.69
N THR A 302 -14.46 -23.42 10.58
CA THR A 302 -13.51 -24.42 10.11
C THR A 302 -12.33 -24.53 11.08
N SER A 303 -11.84 -25.75 11.26
CA SER A 303 -10.59 -26.04 11.96
C SER A 303 -9.44 -26.33 10.99
N GLN A 304 -9.65 -26.21 9.68
CA GLN A 304 -8.62 -26.48 8.68
C GLN A 304 -8.85 -25.70 7.38
N VAL A 305 -7.77 -25.26 6.75
CA VAL A 305 -7.79 -24.71 5.39
C VAL A 305 -6.78 -25.43 4.52
N ILE A 306 -7.16 -25.65 3.26
CA ILE A 306 -6.28 -26.14 2.21
C ILE A 306 -5.71 -24.94 1.46
N LEU A 307 -4.39 -24.80 1.45
CA LEU A 307 -3.68 -23.77 0.71
C LEU A 307 -3.57 -24.15 -0.78
N PRO A 308 -3.65 -23.17 -1.70
CA PRO A 308 -3.48 -23.42 -3.12
C PRO A 308 -2.09 -23.99 -3.42
N TYR A 309 -1.94 -24.76 -4.50
CA TYR A 309 -0.69 -25.46 -4.84
C TYR A 309 0.57 -24.58 -4.78
N ASN A 310 0.44 -23.32 -5.17
CA ASN A 310 1.48 -22.31 -5.24
C ASN A 310 1.79 -21.60 -3.89
N MET A 311 1.35 -22.16 -2.77
CA MET A 311 1.61 -21.63 -1.42
C MET A 311 2.01 -22.78 -0.50
N ARG A 312 3.31 -23.04 -0.34
CA ARG A 312 3.87 -24.05 0.58
C ARG A 312 5.00 -23.45 1.43
N PRO A 313 4.68 -22.50 2.33
CA PRO A 313 5.69 -21.77 3.08
C PRO A 313 6.24 -22.55 4.29
N GLY A 314 5.66 -23.70 4.66
CA GLY A 314 6.02 -24.46 5.85
C GLY A 314 5.60 -23.83 7.18
N GLN A 315 5.61 -22.49 7.28
CA GLN A 315 5.05 -21.71 8.39
C GLN A 315 4.20 -20.55 7.87
N VAL A 316 3.13 -20.24 8.60
CA VAL A 316 2.22 -19.13 8.29
C VAL A 316 1.81 -18.39 9.55
N THR A 317 1.47 -17.12 9.37
CA THR A 317 0.71 -16.34 10.34
C THR A 317 -0.76 -16.39 9.97
N VAL A 318 -1.62 -16.42 10.99
CA VAL A 318 -3.06 -16.34 10.81
C VAL A 318 -3.62 -15.12 11.53
N TYR A 319 -4.62 -14.50 10.93
CA TYR A 319 -5.49 -13.50 11.55
C TYR A 319 -6.91 -14.04 11.52
N LEU A 320 -7.35 -14.68 12.60
CA LEU A 320 -8.60 -15.43 12.68
C LEU A 320 -9.48 -14.86 13.78
N ASN A 321 -10.74 -14.59 13.46
CA ASN A 321 -11.71 -14.03 14.41
C ASN A 321 -11.16 -12.84 15.22
N GLY A 322 -10.40 -11.95 14.57
CA GLY A 322 -9.82 -10.76 15.21
C GLY A 322 -8.56 -11.02 16.05
N GLU A 323 -8.06 -12.26 16.09
CA GLU A 323 -6.85 -12.63 16.82
C GLU A 323 -5.70 -13.07 15.89
N VAL A 324 -4.49 -12.78 16.33
CA VAL A 324 -3.25 -13.04 15.60
C VAL A 324 -2.51 -14.20 16.24
N ASP A 325 -1.99 -15.11 15.41
CA ASP A 325 -1.03 -16.11 15.86
C ASP A 325 -0.06 -16.46 14.73
N HIS A 326 1.23 -16.39 15.05
CA HIS A 326 2.34 -16.53 14.12
C HIS A 326 2.86 -17.98 14.00
N ASN A 327 2.32 -18.93 14.76
CA ASN A 327 2.96 -20.23 14.99
C ASN A 327 2.26 -21.41 14.30
N TYR A 328 1.64 -21.18 13.14
CA TYR A 328 0.96 -22.26 12.41
C TYR A 328 1.87 -22.91 11.37
N ALA A 329 2.01 -24.23 11.46
CA ALA A 329 2.71 -25.01 10.46
C ALA A 329 1.78 -25.35 9.28
N GLU A 330 2.32 -25.22 8.08
CA GLU A 330 1.73 -25.77 6.87
C GLU A 330 2.27 -27.18 6.66
N VAL A 331 1.37 -28.16 6.53
CA VAL A 331 1.72 -29.57 6.32
C VAL A 331 0.88 -30.11 5.17
N ASP A 332 1.54 -30.56 4.10
CA ASP A 332 0.91 -31.13 2.89
C ASP A 332 -0.18 -30.23 2.27
N GLY A 333 0.07 -28.92 2.24
CA GLY A 333 -0.83 -27.90 1.74
C GLY A 333 -1.98 -27.58 2.68
N LYS A 334 -1.89 -27.91 3.97
CA LYS A 334 -2.96 -27.70 4.94
C LYS A 334 -2.47 -26.99 6.19
N VAL A 335 -3.32 -26.13 6.73
CA VAL A 335 -3.13 -25.47 8.02
C VAL A 335 -4.30 -25.86 8.91
N THR A 336 -4.02 -26.35 10.12
CA THR A 336 -5.04 -26.83 11.06
C THR A 336 -5.03 -25.97 12.32
N PHE A 337 -6.21 -25.54 12.75
CA PHE A 337 -6.41 -24.65 13.90
C PHE A 337 -6.79 -25.45 15.14
N SER A 338 -6.23 -25.05 16.28
CA SER A 338 -6.60 -25.61 17.59
C SER A 338 -8.01 -25.21 18.01
N SER A 339 -8.42 -23.99 17.64
CA SER A 339 -9.77 -23.44 17.83
C SER A 339 -10.41 -23.16 16.47
N PRO A 340 -11.64 -23.61 16.21
CA PRO A 340 -12.33 -23.30 14.96
C PRO A 340 -12.50 -21.79 14.73
N ALA A 341 -12.40 -21.36 13.48
CA ALA A 341 -12.57 -19.97 13.08
C ALA A 341 -13.55 -19.85 11.90
N HIS A 342 -14.28 -18.75 11.83
CA HIS A 342 -15.29 -18.52 10.78
C HIS A 342 -14.93 -17.34 9.87
N VAL A 343 -13.99 -16.48 10.25
CA VAL A 343 -13.52 -15.37 9.43
C VAL A 343 -12.04 -15.13 9.68
N GLY A 344 -11.32 -14.74 8.63
CA GLY A 344 -9.92 -14.38 8.77
C GLY A 344 -9.09 -14.65 7.52
N TRP A 345 -7.79 -14.52 7.71
CA TRP A 345 -6.76 -14.64 6.69
C TRP A 345 -5.59 -15.49 7.18
N ILE A 346 -4.92 -16.14 6.23
CA ILE A 346 -3.74 -16.97 6.45
C ILE A 346 -2.70 -16.53 5.43
N GLY A 347 -1.44 -16.39 5.82
CA GLY A 347 -0.42 -15.87 4.92
C GLY A 347 0.97 -15.84 5.53
N LEU A 348 1.91 -15.30 4.77
CA LEU A 348 3.25 -14.99 5.24
C LEU A 348 3.21 -13.77 6.18
N PRO A 349 3.98 -13.78 7.27
CA PRO A 349 4.13 -12.60 8.11
C PRO A 349 4.82 -11.47 7.34
N TYR A 350 4.61 -10.24 7.78
CA TYR A 350 5.40 -9.09 7.38
C TYR A 350 5.89 -8.36 8.62
N THR A 351 6.87 -7.49 8.45
CA THR A 351 7.30 -6.57 9.50
C THR A 351 7.39 -5.17 8.92
N CYS A 352 6.64 -4.24 9.49
CA CYS A 352 6.78 -2.82 9.20
C CYS A 352 7.71 -2.18 10.22
N ILE A 353 8.69 -1.44 9.72
CA ILE A 353 9.70 -0.74 10.52
C ILE A 353 9.68 0.72 10.11
N ALA A 354 9.51 1.60 11.09
CA ALA A 354 9.77 3.02 10.95
C ALA A 354 10.79 3.44 12.00
N VAL A 355 11.81 4.19 11.59
CA VAL A 355 12.86 4.71 12.46
C VAL A 355 12.87 6.22 12.32
N SER A 356 12.87 6.94 13.44
CA SER A 356 13.02 8.40 13.38
C SER A 356 14.43 8.77 12.88
N LEU A 357 14.58 9.98 12.34
CA LEU A 357 15.91 10.57 12.25
C LEU A 357 16.51 10.72 13.66
N PRO A 358 17.86 10.77 13.77
CA PRO A 358 18.52 11.15 15.01
C PRO A 358 17.92 12.45 15.55
N LEU A 359 17.80 12.55 16.87
CA LEU A 359 17.12 13.68 17.49
C LEU A 359 17.85 15.01 17.18
N GLN A 360 17.15 15.90 16.48
CA GLN A 360 17.56 17.28 16.25
C GLN A 360 16.64 18.23 17.01
N VAL A 361 17.21 19.24 17.68
CA VAL A 361 16.45 20.30 18.35
C VAL A 361 16.57 21.58 17.55
N ASN A 362 15.43 22.08 17.09
CA ASN A 362 15.39 23.32 16.32
C ASN A 362 15.84 24.51 17.17
N GLY A 363 16.86 25.25 16.71
CA GLY A 363 17.40 26.42 17.40
C GLY A 363 18.47 26.14 18.46
N ALA A 364 18.91 24.89 18.63
CA ALA A 364 20.05 24.53 19.47
C ALA A 364 21.00 23.57 18.73
N ILE A 365 22.30 23.85 18.80
CA ILE A 365 23.32 22.93 18.28
C ILE A 365 23.55 21.88 19.37
N ILE A 366 22.90 20.73 19.23
CA ILE A 366 23.04 19.60 20.17
C ILE A 366 23.53 18.34 19.45
N GLU A 367 23.95 18.45 18.20
CA GLU A 367 24.30 17.28 17.37
C GLU A 367 25.50 16.53 17.97
N GLU A 368 26.50 17.27 18.48
CA GLU A 368 27.67 16.75 19.21
C GLU A 368 27.36 16.29 20.65
N SER A 369 26.18 16.64 21.18
CA SER A 369 25.81 16.29 22.55
C SER A 369 25.25 14.87 22.61
N VAL A 370 25.55 14.17 23.71
CA VAL A 370 24.89 12.90 24.02
C VAL A 370 23.43 13.14 24.40
N LYS A 371 22.55 12.26 23.93
CA LYS A 371 21.10 12.37 24.10
C LYS A 371 20.57 11.06 24.68
N LYS A 372 19.49 11.16 25.45
CA LYS A 372 18.82 10.00 26.03
C LYS A 372 17.32 10.12 25.82
N ILE A 373 16.71 9.14 25.14
CA ILE A 373 15.26 9.12 24.91
C ILE A 373 14.58 8.53 26.14
N LEU A 374 13.61 9.26 26.71
CA LEU A 374 12.84 8.82 27.87
C LEU A 374 11.48 8.24 27.49
N SER A 375 10.87 8.77 26.43
CA SER A 375 9.56 8.30 25.94
C SER A 375 9.26 8.80 24.54
N GLY A 376 8.44 8.03 23.81
CA GLY A 376 7.77 8.46 22.58
C GLY A 376 6.29 8.75 22.85
N GLY A 377 5.82 9.93 22.47
CA GLY A 377 4.41 10.27 22.39
C GLY A 377 3.92 10.08 20.95
N LEU A 378 3.04 9.12 20.71
CA LEU A 378 2.50 8.82 19.39
C LEU A 378 1.02 9.15 19.34
N ARG A 379 0.58 9.82 18.28
CA ARG A 379 -0.85 9.92 17.98
C ARG A 379 -1.25 8.79 17.05
N LEU A 380 -2.05 7.88 17.57
CA LEU A 380 -2.53 6.70 16.87
C LEU A 380 -3.94 6.89 16.36
N TYR A 381 -4.23 6.23 15.25
CA TYR A 381 -5.59 6.09 14.71
C TYR A 381 -5.82 4.62 14.37
N ASP A 382 -6.90 4.04 14.87
CA ASP A 382 -7.32 2.66 14.60
C ASP A 382 -6.14 1.67 14.56
N THR A 383 -5.29 1.67 15.60
CA THR A 383 -4.00 0.96 15.61
C THR A 383 -3.95 -0.16 16.65
N ARG A 384 -3.27 -1.27 16.33
CA ARG A 384 -2.97 -2.37 17.25
C ARG A 384 -1.61 -2.98 16.93
N GLY A 385 -0.95 -3.62 17.89
CA GLY A 385 0.27 -4.41 17.65
C GLY A 385 1.56 -3.59 17.44
N LEU A 386 1.50 -2.27 17.63
CA LEU A 386 2.67 -1.39 17.51
C LEU A 386 3.59 -1.53 18.73
N LYS A 387 4.88 -1.67 18.47
CA LYS A 387 5.95 -1.68 19.48
C LYS A 387 6.87 -0.50 19.25
N VAL A 388 7.36 0.10 20.33
CA VAL A 388 8.19 1.31 20.31
C VAL A 388 9.41 1.10 21.20
N GLY A 389 10.59 1.52 20.75
CA GLY A 389 11.82 1.34 21.50
C GLY A 389 12.99 2.13 20.93
N THR A 390 14.19 1.88 21.45
CA THR A 390 15.42 2.55 20.98
C THR A 390 16.38 1.61 20.24
N SER A 391 16.01 0.33 20.10
CA SER A 391 16.67 -0.64 19.24
C SER A 391 15.69 -1.75 18.86
N PHE A 392 16.08 -2.65 17.95
CA PHE A 392 15.28 -3.82 17.61
C PHE A 392 15.18 -4.85 18.74
N ASP A 393 16.14 -4.85 19.67
CA ASP A 393 16.21 -5.78 20.80
C ASP A 393 15.49 -5.25 22.05
N ASP A 394 15.23 -3.94 22.11
CA ASP A 394 14.56 -3.27 23.24
C ASP A 394 13.31 -2.53 22.76
N LEU A 395 12.24 -3.29 22.51
CA LEU A 395 10.95 -2.81 22.04
C LEU A 395 9.85 -3.03 23.08
N TYR A 396 9.07 -1.99 23.36
CA TYR A 396 7.97 -1.99 24.31
C TYR A 396 6.64 -1.97 23.54
N PRO A 397 5.73 -2.95 23.75
CA PRO A 397 4.43 -2.93 23.10
C PRO A 397 3.58 -1.78 23.65
N ILE A 398 2.81 -1.14 22.77
CA ILE A 398 1.69 -0.30 23.21
C ILE A 398 0.61 -1.23 23.76
N GLU A 399 0.08 -0.92 24.94
CA GLU A 399 -0.94 -1.75 25.57
C GLU A 399 -2.19 -1.86 24.69
N ASP A 400 -2.68 -3.08 24.54
CA ASP A 400 -3.93 -3.34 23.81
C ASP A 400 -5.10 -2.73 24.59
N ALA A 401 -6.00 -2.05 23.87
CA ALA A 401 -7.27 -1.59 24.44
C ALA A 401 -8.31 -2.71 24.41
N TYR A 402 -9.24 -2.71 25.38
CA TYR A 402 -10.28 -3.73 25.53
C TYR A 402 -11.69 -3.13 25.57
N HIS A 403 -12.68 -3.91 25.12
CA HIS A 403 -14.09 -3.52 25.17
C HIS A 403 -14.66 -3.77 26.58
N GLU A 404 -14.78 -2.73 27.42
CA GLU A 404 -15.15 -2.85 28.85
C GLU A 404 -14.20 -3.77 29.67
N VAL A 405 -14.19 -3.61 31.00
CA VAL A 405 -13.21 -4.29 31.88
C VAL A 405 -13.45 -5.82 31.97
N GLU A 406 -14.61 -6.31 31.55
CA GLU A 406 -15.02 -7.72 31.71
C GLU A 406 -14.90 -8.58 30.44
N THR A 407 -14.56 -8.01 29.28
CA THR A 407 -14.33 -8.79 28.06
C THR A 407 -12.85 -9.01 27.81
N THR A 408 -12.50 -10.12 27.15
CA THR A 408 -11.13 -10.38 26.66
C THR A 408 -10.91 -9.85 25.24
N GLU A 409 -11.81 -9.01 24.75
CA GLU A 409 -11.86 -8.60 23.35
C GLU A 409 -10.98 -7.37 23.10
N LYS A 410 -9.98 -7.53 22.23
CA LYS A 410 -9.06 -6.46 21.85
C LYS A 410 -9.66 -5.53 20.80
N ILE A 411 -9.64 -4.23 21.07
CA ILE A 411 -10.09 -3.19 20.15
C ILE A 411 -8.90 -2.38 19.61
N LEU A 412 -9.15 -1.58 18.57
CA LEU A 412 -8.16 -0.69 18.00
C LEU A 412 -8.00 0.56 18.89
N THR A 413 -6.76 1.00 19.09
CA THR A 413 -6.41 2.16 19.88
C THR A 413 -6.37 3.42 19.01
N SER A 414 -7.10 4.45 19.41
CA SER A 414 -7.14 5.78 18.80
C SER A 414 -6.93 6.83 19.89
N GLY A 415 -5.98 7.75 19.69
CA GLY A 415 -5.64 8.74 20.72
C GLY A 415 -4.16 9.08 20.77
N ILE A 416 -3.72 9.64 21.89
CA ILE A 416 -2.30 9.88 22.16
C ILE A 416 -1.85 8.83 23.15
N GLU A 417 -0.88 8.01 22.74
CA GLU A 417 -0.23 7.04 23.60
C GLU A 417 1.19 7.48 23.91
N LYS A 418 1.57 7.36 25.19
CA LYS A 418 2.92 7.67 25.64
C LYS A 418 3.60 6.38 26.05
N VAL A 419 4.64 6.00 25.31
CA VAL A 419 5.44 4.81 25.60
C VAL A 419 6.72 5.25 26.27
N HIS A 420 6.92 4.81 27.50
CA HIS A 420 8.20 4.96 28.20
C HIS A 420 9.18 3.92 27.67
N VAL A 421 10.36 4.38 27.27
CA VAL A 421 11.42 3.51 26.74
C VAL A 421 12.65 3.66 27.62
N SER A 422 13.40 2.57 27.77
CA SER A 422 14.74 2.63 28.34
C SER A 422 15.72 2.99 27.23
N SER A 423 16.71 3.82 27.54
CA SER A 423 17.79 4.09 26.60
C SER A 423 19.09 4.48 27.31
N ASP A 424 20.20 4.23 26.63
CA ASP A 424 21.51 4.74 27.01
C ASP A 424 21.73 6.14 26.40
N TRP A 425 22.81 6.80 26.83
CA TRP A 425 23.27 8.06 26.29
C TRP A 425 24.01 7.82 24.97
N ASP A 426 23.55 8.45 23.89
CA ASP A 426 24.13 8.30 22.55
C ASP A 426 23.94 9.60 21.75
N GLU A 427 24.92 9.95 20.94
CA GLU A 427 24.91 11.13 20.06
C GLU A 427 23.87 10.99 18.93
N SER A 428 23.64 9.77 18.44
CA SER A 428 22.81 9.46 17.27
C SER A 428 21.59 8.58 17.59
N ILE A 429 21.05 8.70 18.80
CA ILE A 429 19.89 7.92 19.23
C ILE A 429 18.64 8.20 18.39
N SER A 430 17.91 7.13 18.06
CA SER A 430 16.68 7.17 17.26
C SER A 430 15.58 6.34 17.91
N LEU A 431 14.32 6.66 17.62
CA LEU A 431 13.16 5.91 18.06
C LEU A 431 12.72 4.92 16.98
N TYR A 432 12.58 3.66 17.35
CA TYR A 432 12.12 2.56 16.51
C TYR A 432 10.64 2.30 16.76
N MET A 433 9.87 2.16 15.70
CA MET A 433 8.45 1.84 15.70
C MET A 433 8.26 0.62 14.80
N VAL A 434 7.88 -0.50 15.40
CA VAL A 434 7.85 -1.81 14.73
C VAL A 434 6.47 -2.45 14.88
N SER A 435 5.89 -2.89 13.77
CA SER A 435 4.65 -3.68 13.75
C SER A 435 4.92 -5.02 13.05
N THR A 436 4.66 -6.11 13.76
CA THR A 436 4.81 -7.50 13.29
C THR A 436 3.49 -8.17 12.99
N ASP A 437 2.41 -7.62 13.52
CA ASP A 437 1.11 -8.26 13.53
C ASP A 437 0.31 -7.83 12.27
N PRO A 438 -0.50 -8.73 11.69
CA PRO A 438 -1.38 -8.45 10.56
C PRO A 438 -2.63 -7.68 10.96
N VAL A 439 -2.43 -6.57 11.68
CA VAL A 439 -3.47 -5.67 12.16
C VAL A 439 -3.19 -4.24 11.71
N PRO A 440 -4.21 -3.37 11.63
CA PRO A 440 -4.01 -1.99 11.24
C PRO A 440 -3.04 -1.24 12.16
N THR A 441 -2.15 -0.45 11.56
CA THR A 441 -1.27 0.51 12.25
C THR A 441 -1.25 1.82 11.47
N HIS A 442 -1.62 2.92 12.12
CA HIS A 442 -1.61 4.28 11.61
C HIS A 442 -1.04 5.24 12.66
N ILE A 443 0.17 5.74 12.38
CA ILE A 443 0.82 6.78 13.18
C ILE A 443 0.59 8.12 12.48
N THR A 444 -0.05 9.07 13.17
CA THR A 444 -0.40 10.38 12.62
C THR A 444 0.49 11.52 13.14
N ALA A 445 1.14 11.31 14.28
CA ALA A 445 2.15 12.22 14.81
C ALA A 445 3.11 11.46 15.73
N LEU A 446 4.35 11.96 15.79
CA LEU A 446 5.40 11.50 16.70
C LEU A 446 5.98 12.69 17.45
N VAL A 447 6.14 12.53 18.77
CA VAL A 447 6.85 13.46 19.65
C VAL A 447 7.87 12.64 20.44
N ILE A 448 9.14 13.02 20.37
CA ILE A 448 10.21 12.37 21.15
C ILE A 448 10.51 13.23 22.37
N HIS A 449 10.42 12.64 23.55
CA HIS A 449 10.87 13.25 24.80
C HIS A 449 12.24 12.71 25.17
N ALA A 450 13.23 13.60 25.22
CA ALA A 450 14.61 13.24 25.48
C ALA A 450 15.29 14.26 26.40
N GLU A 451 16.35 13.81 27.06
CA GLU A 451 17.32 14.64 27.77
C GLU A 451 18.56 14.85 26.90
N VAL A 452 19.19 16.01 27.05
CA VAL A 452 20.46 16.36 26.42
C VAL A 452 21.49 16.51 27.54
N GLY A 453 22.60 15.80 27.41
CA GLY A 453 23.70 15.83 28.36
C GLY A 453 24.85 16.70 27.86
N ASP A 454 25.68 17.15 28.78
CA ASP A 454 26.98 17.76 28.45
C ASP A 454 28.01 16.64 28.14
N GLU A 455 29.09 16.97 27.42
CA GLU A 455 30.14 16.03 26.95
C GLU A 455 30.57 14.98 28.01
N ILE A 456 30.86 13.75 27.55
CA ILE A 456 31.26 12.58 28.37
C ILE A 456 32.52 12.85 29.21
#